data_AF-A0A662WVA6-F1
#
_entry.id   AF-A0A662WVA6-F1
#
_cell.length_a   1.000
_cell.length_b   1.000
_cell.length_c   1.000
_cell.angle_alpha   90.00
_cell.angle_beta   90.00
_cell.angle_gamma   90.00
#
_symmetry.space_group_name_H-M   'P 1'
#
loop_
_entity.id
_entity.type
_entity.pdbx_description
1 polymer ?
#
loop_
_entity_poly.entity_id
_entity_poly.type
_entity_poly.pdbx_seq_one_letter_code
_entity_poly.pdbx_strand_id
1 'polypeptide(L)'
;MGKWLTVEEKFELVMKHRRCPSLSQTKLARWAQTAFNLSRAPLTNTVKQILQSAPEIEEKQRLGITKRGRDVASPELEVALKSFVDACEADGVRLSRKLLAQKARQILAGLPEDTRPKMALSVGWMTNFMARHGLRFRQFRRRRGETDSADAVGQEGQSRNVSEVTDQLALARSTAGRQADPTGEATASRRRYASVRGPGSATVEQRTVLITGGNRGIGLAFVKHYILEGWNVIATVRDVDKAEDVRMRRLGPWKVVPLDISEKQSIAVAARALEGVPIDLLINNAGVCENHNLEDTTSEDCVRQFEVNALGPLLMTRALLANLRLAVSARGSAFVAQITSRMGSVADNSSGGAYGYRASKGALNVFTKSLAIDLAPQNIGCLLLHPGNVNTAHGNFTGAVEPEETVAGMARIIACVRVEDPLQMRHFGKGDVIDW
;
A
#
# COMPACT_ATOMS: atom_id res chain seq x y z
N MET A 1 -22.34 11.52 -12.02
CA MET A 1 -22.19 10.22 -12.73
C MET A 1 -23.55 9.79 -13.26
N GLY A 2 -23.65 9.38 -14.53
CA GLY A 2 -24.90 8.82 -15.08
C GLY A 2 -25.22 7.45 -14.45
N LYS A 3 -26.51 7.14 -14.30
CA LYS A 3 -27.01 5.84 -13.81
C LYS A 3 -26.55 4.73 -14.77
N TRP A 4 -25.93 3.68 -14.24
CA TRP A 4 -25.53 2.49 -15.00
C TRP A 4 -26.72 1.55 -15.21
N LEU A 5 -26.81 0.91 -16.38
CA LEU A 5 -27.90 -0.02 -16.73
C LEU A 5 -27.85 -1.33 -15.90
N THR A 6 -29.00 -1.81 -15.42
CA THR A 6 -29.18 -3.13 -14.77
C THR A 6 -29.05 -4.29 -15.78
N VAL A 7 -29.04 -5.53 -15.29
CA VAL A 7 -29.03 -6.72 -16.19
C VAL A 7 -30.33 -6.79 -16.99
N GLU A 8 -31.46 -6.49 -16.36
CA GLU A 8 -32.77 -6.42 -16.99
C GLU A 8 -32.85 -5.30 -18.04
N GLU A 9 -32.39 -4.08 -17.72
CA GLU A 9 -32.36 -2.96 -18.68
C GLU A 9 -31.43 -3.27 -19.87
N LYS A 10 -30.33 -4.01 -19.64
CA LYS A 10 -29.46 -4.49 -20.73
C LYS A 10 -30.13 -5.56 -21.57
N PHE A 11 -30.85 -6.49 -20.95
CA PHE A 11 -31.60 -7.53 -21.64
C PHE A 11 -32.69 -6.91 -22.53
N GLU A 12 -33.47 -5.97 -22.03
CA GLU A 12 -34.50 -5.25 -22.81
C GLU A 12 -33.89 -4.49 -23.99
N LEU A 13 -32.70 -3.92 -23.83
CA LEU A 13 -31.96 -3.28 -24.91
C LEU A 13 -31.53 -4.29 -25.99
N VAL A 14 -31.04 -5.46 -25.61
CA VAL A 14 -30.71 -6.57 -26.53
C VAL A 14 -31.96 -7.03 -27.28
N MET A 15 -33.08 -7.21 -26.58
CA MET A 15 -34.35 -7.62 -27.19
C MET A 15 -34.90 -6.57 -28.15
N LYS A 16 -34.75 -5.28 -27.82
CA LYS A 16 -35.12 -4.17 -28.72
C LYS A 16 -34.31 -4.18 -30.01
N HIS A 17 -33.00 -4.44 -29.94
CA HIS A 17 -32.15 -4.55 -31.12
C HIS A 17 -32.54 -5.76 -31.99
N ARG A 18 -32.84 -6.91 -31.38
CA ARG A 18 -33.28 -8.12 -32.10
C ARG A 18 -34.63 -7.92 -32.82
N ARG A 19 -35.58 -7.22 -32.19
CA ARG A 19 -36.89 -6.90 -32.80
C ARG A 19 -36.78 -5.88 -33.94
N CYS A 20 -35.74 -5.05 -33.93
CA CYS A 20 -35.55 -4.01 -34.94
C CYS A 20 -34.06 -3.86 -35.33
N PRO A 21 -33.50 -4.79 -36.13
CA PRO A 21 -32.07 -4.83 -36.43
C PRO A 21 -31.55 -3.61 -37.21
N SER A 22 -32.43 -2.91 -37.93
CA SER A 22 -32.13 -1.70 -38.70
C SER A 22 -31.91 -0.44 -37.84
N LEU A 23 -32.17 -0.49 -36.52
CA LEU A 23 -31.87 0.63 -35.64
C LEU A 23 -30.36 0.79 -35.41
N SER A 24 -29.85 1.99 -35.68
CA SER A 24 -28.47 2.33 -35.33
C SER A 24 -28.26 2.37 -33.81
N GLN A 25 -27.01 2.16 -33.38
CA GLN A 25 -26.63 2.17 -31.96
C GLN A 25 -26.97 3.50 -31.27
N THR A 26 -26.86 4.63 -31.98
CA THR A 26 -27.27 5.96 -31.49
C THR A 26 -28.78 6.04 -31.24
N LYS A 27 -29.60 5.45 -32.11
CA LYS A 27 -31.06 5.40 -31.93
C LYS A 27 -31.44 4.46 -30.78
N LEU A 28 -30.74 3.35 -30.60
CA LEU A 28 -30.90 2.45 -29.45
C LEU A 28 -30.52 3.13 -28.12
N ALA A 29 -29.45 3.92 -28.09
CA ALA A 29 -29.06 4.69 -26.92
C ALA A 29 -30.14 5.71 -26.51
N ARG A 30 -30.71 6.44 -27.48
CA ARG A 30 -31.82 7.38 -27.23
C ARG A 30 -33.07 6.65 -26.75
N TRP A 31 -33.40 5.53 -27.36
CA TRP A 31 -34.53 4.70 -26.91
C TRP A 31 -34.32 4.23 -25.46
N ALA A 32 -33.12 3.75 -25.11
CA ALA A 32 -32.79 3.30 -23.75
C ALA A 32 -32.86 4.45 -22.73
N GLN A 33 -32.51 5.67 -23.13
CA GLN A 33 -32.68 6.84 -22.28
C GLN A 33 -34.13 7.04 -21.87
N THR A 34 -35.05 7.00 -22.85
CA THR A 34 -36.48 7.19 -22.63
C THR A 34 -37.09 5.99 -21.90
N ALA A 35 -36.78 4.77 -22.34
CA ALA A 35 -37.37 3.54 -21.81
C ALA A 35 -37.00 3.28 -20.33
N PHE A 36 -35.80 3.67 -19.91
CA PHE A 36 -35.29 3.41 -18.56
C PHE A 36 -35.20 4.68 -17.68
N ASN A 37 -35.79 5.78 -18.13
CA ASN A 37 -35.80 7.08 -17.45
C ASN A 37 -34.40 7.55 -17.00
N LEU A 38 -33.44 7.52 -17.93
CA LEU A 38 -32.04 7.89 -17.67
C LEU A 38 -31.82 9.39 -17.87
N SER A 39 -31.06 10.01 -16.97
CA SER A 39 -30.69 11.43 -17.08
C SER A 39 -29.86 11.77 -18.32
N ARG A 40 -29.14 10.78 -18.88
CA ARG A 40 -28.40 10.88 -20.15
C ARG A 40 -28.47 9.55 -20.90
N ALA A 41 -28.46 9.61 -22.23
CA ALA A 41 -28.36 8.41 -23.07
C ALA A 41 -27.04 7.67 -22.83
N PRO A 42 -27.03 6.32 -22.85
CA PRO A 42 -25.79 5.55 -22.85
C PRO A 42 -24.90 5.93 -24.04
N LEU A 43 -23.59 5.87 -23.87
CA LEU A 43 -22.66 6.10 -24.98
C LEU A 43 -22.83 5.01 -26.05
N THR A 44 -22.61 5.35 -27.32
CA THR A 44 -22.69 4.41 -28.45
C THR A 44 -21.78 3.20 -28.24
N ASN A 45 -20.57 3.41 -27.69
CA ASN A 45 -19.65 2.32 -27.34
C ASN A 45 -20.21 1.41 -26.24
N THR A 46 -20.96 1.95 -25.28
CA THR A 46 -21.63 1.16 -24.24
C THR A 46 -22.73 0.29 -24.85
N VAL A 47 -23.54 0.82 -25.78
CA VAL A 47 -24.53 0.05 -26.53
C VAL A 47 -23.85 -1.06 -27.32
N LYS A 48 -22.76 -0.77 -28.03
CA LYS A 48 -21.97 -1.76 -28.78
C LYS A 48 -21.50 -2.91 -27.88
N GLN A 49 -20.92 -2.61 -26.72
CA GLN A 49 -20.46 -3.63 -25.77
C GLN A 49 -21.60 -4.48 -25.22
N ILE A 50 -22.76 -3.87 -24.92
CA ILE A 50 -23.95 -4.62 -24.46
C ILE A 50 -24.41 -5.62 -25.52
N LEU A 51 -24.47 -5.20 -26.80
CA LEU A 51 -24.87 -6.09 -27.89
C LEU A 51 -23.87 -7.22 -28.13
N GLN A 52 -22.57 -6.96 -27.98
CA GLN A 52 -21.53 -8.00 -28.06
C GLN A 52 -21.62 -9.04 -26.93
N SER A 53 -22.09 -8.63 -25.74
CA SER A 53 -22.28 -9.49 -24.58
C SER A 53 -23.70 -10.09 -24.46
N ALA A 54 -24.51 -10.04 -25.53
CA ALA A 54 -25.91 -10.50 -25.51
C ALA A 54 -26.10 -11.94 -24.96
N PRO A 55 -25.31 -12.96 -25.34
CA PRO A 55 -25.48 -14.31 -24.82
C PRO A 55 -25.30 -14.40 -23.29
N GLU A 56 -24.35 -13.65 -22.73
CA GLU A 56 -24.07 -13.62 -21.29
C GLU A 56 -25.18 -12.91 -20.51
N ILE A 57 -25.79 -11.88 -21.10
CA ILE A 57 -26.89 -11.11 -20.49
C ILE A 57 -28.17 -11.96 -20.45
N GLU A 58 -28.46 -12.69 -21.52
CA GLU A 58 -29.61 -13.60 -21.62
C GLU A 58 -29.52 -14.73 -20.60
N GLU A 59 -28.33 -15.33 -20.44
CA GLU A 59 -28.11 -16.36 -19.43
C GLU A 59 -28.33 -15.84 -18.01
N LYS A 60 -27.84 -14.61 -17.72
CA LYS A 60 -28.07 -13.98 -16.41
C LYS A 60 -29.54 -13.67 -16.15
N GLN A 61 -30.29 -13.25 -17.17
CA GLN A 61 -31.73 -13.03 -17.05
C GLN A 61 -32.48 -14.34 -16.80
N ARG A 62 -32.11 -15.43 -17.50
CA ARG A 62 -32.68 -16.77 -17.30
C ARG A 62 -32.47 -17.30 -15.88
N LEU A 63 -31.32 -17.00 -15.29
CA LEU A 63 -30.97 -17.35 -13.91
C LEU A 63 -31.55 -16.39 -12.85
N GLY A 64 -32.37 -15.41 -13.24
CA GLY A 64 -32.98 -14.45 -12.31
C GLY A 64 -32.00 -13.44 -11.68
N ILE A 65 -30.83 -13.23 -12.29
CA ILE A 65 -29.76 -12.38 -11.75
C ILE A 65 -30.04 -10.91 -12.09
N THR A 66 -30.57 -10.14 -11.13
CA THR A 66 -31.05 -8.76 -11.35
C THR A 66 -29.99 -7.66 -11.16
N LYS A 67 -28.85 -7.96 -10.52
CA LYS A 67 -27.67 -7.08 -10.39
C LYS A 67 -26.40 -7.85 -10.72
N ARG A 68 -25.29 -7.14 -10.99
CA ARG A 68 -23.96 -7.68 -11.39
C ARG A 68 -23.79 -9.11 -10.83
N GLY A 69 -23.91 -10.12 -11.69
CA GLY A 69 -23.74 -11.53 -11.34
C GLY A 69 -22.32 -11.83 -10.88
N ARG A 70 -22.01 -11.36 -9.68
CA ARG A 70 -20.98 -11.87 -8.79
C ARG A 70 -21.80 -12.43 -7.64
N ASP A 71 -21.58 -13.65 -7.22
CA ASP A 71 -22.27 -14.20 -6.05
C ASP A 71 -21.98 -13.27 -4.86
N VAL A 72 -22.93 -12.41 -4.49
CA VAL A 72 -22.74 -11.35 -3.48
C VAL A 72 -23.21 -11.80 -2.09
N ALA A 73 -23.77 -12.99 -1.99
CA ALA A 73 -24.32 -13.52 -0.75
C ALA A 73 -23.98 -15.01 -0.63
N SER A 74 -23.41 -15.38 0.51
CA SER A 74 -23.31 -16.76 0.99
C SER A 74 -24.01 -16.78 2.34
N PRO A 75 -25.22 -17.36 2.43
CA PRO A 75 -25.94 -17.48 3.69
C PRO A 75 -25.09 -18.14 4.77
N GLU A 76 -24.28 -19.13 4.40
CA GLU A 76 -23.41 -19.89 5.29
C GLU A 76 -22.30 -19.00 5.88
N LEU A 77 -21.62 -18.22 5.03
CA LEU A 77 -20.63 -17.24 5.48
C LEU A 77 -21.27 -16.16 6.35
N GLU A 78 -22.46 -15.69 5.98
CA GLU A 78 -23.15 -14.61 6.68
C GLU A 78 -23.53 -15.03 8.10
N VAL A 79 -24.09 -16.24 8.26
CA VAL A 79 -24.43 -16.84 9.56
C VAL A 79 -23.18 -17.10 10.40
N ALA A 80 -22.15 -17.72 9.82
CA ALA A 80 -20.92 -18.05 10.55
C ALA A 80 -20.14 -16.80 10.99
N LEU A 81 -20.09 -15.77 10.13
CA LEU A 81 -19.42 -14.52 10.46
C LEU A 81 -20.20 -13.72 11.50
N LYS A 82 -21.53 -13.70 11.45
CA LYS A 82 -22.37 -13.10 12.49
C LYS A 82 -22.22 -13.82 13.83
N SER A 83 -22.18 -15.14 13.84
CA SER A 83 -21.96 -15.93 15.06
C SER A 83 -20.61 -15.61 15.72
N PHE A 84 -19.56 -15.40 14.91
CA PHE A 84 -18.27 -14.94 15.41
C PHE A 84 -18.33 -13.51 15.99
N VAL A 85 -19.06 -12.61 15.34
CA VAL A 85 -19.27 -11.25 15.84
C VAL A 85 -19.95 -11.28 17.20
N ASP A 86 -21.00 -12.08 17.35
CA ASP A 86 -21.79 -12.19 18.58
C ASP A 86 -20.99 -12.80 19.72
N ALA A 87 -20.16 -13.81 19.43
CA ALA A 87 -19.25 -14.38 20.42
C ALA A 87 -18.22 -13.34 20.91
N CYS A 88 -17.67 -12.54 19.99
CA CYS A 88 -16.76 -11.46 20.35
C CYS A 88 -17.47 -10.35 21.16
N GLU A 89 -18.70 -9.99 20.82
CA GLU A 89 -19.47 -9.01 21.60
C GLU A 89 -19.80 -9.52 23.02
N ALA A 90 -20.20 -10.79 23.14
CA ALA A 90 -20.45 -11.43 24.44
C ALA A 90 -19.21 -11.48 25.33
N ASP A 91 -18.04 -11.69 24.72
CA ASP A 91 -16.75 -11.72 25.41
C ASP A 91 -16.13 -10.32 25.62
N GLY A 92 -16.83 -9.25 25.25
CA GLY A 92 -16.33 -7.86 25.33
C GLY A 92 -15.13 -7.58 24.40
N VAL A 93 -14.91 -8.43 23.41
CA VAL A 93 -13.84 -8.33 22.43
C VAL A 93 -14.20 -7.32 21.35
N ARG A 94 -13.35 -6.31 21.17
CA ARG A 94 -13.53 -5.27 20.15
C ARG A 94 -13.08 -5.77 18.77
N LEU A 95 -13.96 -5.70 17.78
CA LEU A 95 -13.69 -6.17 16.43
C LEU A 95 -13.16 -5.05 15.53
N SER A 96 -11.98 -5.27 14.93
CA SER A 96 -11.46 -4.43 13.86
C SER A 96 -11.97 -4.90 12.49
N ARG A 97 -12.03 -4.00 11.49
CA ARG A 97 -12.37 -4.37 10.10
C ARG A 97 -11.43 -5.44 9.54
N LYS A 98 -10.16 -5.39 9.96
CA LYS A 98 -9.12 -6.36 9.60
C LYS A 98 -9.44 -7.74 10.14
N LEU A 99 -9.78 -7.85 11.43
CA LEU A 99 -10.14 -9.11 12.07
C LEU A 99 -11.41 -9.71 11.45
N LEU A 100 -12.42 -8.88 11.18
CA LEU A 100 -13.66 -9.31 10.53
C LEU A 100 -13.41 -9.82 9.10
N ALA A 101 -12.58 -9.13 8.33
CA ALA A 101 -12.19 -9.55 6.98
C ALA A 101 -11.31 -10.80 6.94
N GLN A 102 -10.44 -10.98 7.94
CA GLN A 102 -9.62 -12.18 8.09
C GLN A 102 -10.48 -13.38 8.48
N LYS A 103 -11.40 -13.22 9.44
CA LYS A 103 -12.33 -14.27 9.82
C LYS A 103 -13.25 -14.67 8.67
N ALA A 104 -13.76 -13.72 7.90
CA ALA A 104 -14.56 -14.00 6.71
C ALA A 104 -13.79 -14.85 5.67
N ARG A 105 -12.49 -14.57 5.46
CA ARG A 105 -11.62 -15.38 4.61
C ARG A 105 -11.41 -16.80 5.14
N GLN A 106 -11.20 -16.94 6.45
CA GLN A 106 -11.03 -18.24 7.09
C GLN A 106 -12.30 -19.10 6.96
N ILE A 107 -13.48 -18.51 7.18
CA ILE A 107 -14.76 -19.19 7.02
C ILE A 107 -14.93 -19.66 5.57
N LEU A 108 -14.68 -18.79 4.58
CA LEU A 108 -14.75 -19.17 3.16
C LEU A 108 -13.78 -20.30 2.79
N ALA A 109 -12.55 -20.27 3.32
CA ALA A 109 -11.56 -21.31 3.06
C ALA A 109 -11.94 -22.66 3.69
N GLY A 110 -12.74 -22.66 4.76
CA GLY A 110 -13.25 -23.85 5.41
C GLY A 110 -14.47 -24.49 4.75
N LEU A 111 -15.12 -23.82 3.79
CA LEU A 111 -16.25 -24.39 3.05
C LEU A 111 -15.77 -25.44 2.04
N PRO A 112 -16.52 -26.56 1.86
CA PRO A 112 -16.24 -27.58 0.85
C PRO A 112 -16.10 -26.99 -0.55
N GLU A 113 -15.15 -27.48 -1.34
CA GLU A 113 -14.73 -26.84 -2.61
C GLU A 113 -15.85 -26.81 -3.67
N ASP A 114 -16.76 -27.78 -3.61
CA ASP A 114 -17.96 -27.94 -4.43
C ASP A 114 -19.09 -26.95 -4.07
N THR A 115 -19.15 -26.51 -2.81
CA THR A 115 -20.15 -25.56 -2.30
C THR A 115 -19.58 -24.17 -2.02
N ARG A 116 -18.26 -23.98 -2.20
CA ARG A 116 -17.57 -22.72 -1.90
C ARG A 116 -17.98 -21.63 -2.91
N PRO A 117 -18.58 -20.53 -2.44
CA PRO A 117 -18.98 -19.44 -3.32
C PRO A 117 -17.74 -18.69 -3.82
N LYS A 118 -17.72 -18.38 -5.13
CA LYS A 118 -16.65 -17.59 -5.77
C LYS A 118 -16.85 -16.09 -5.50
N MET A 119 -16.79 -15.71 -4.22
CA MET A 119 -17.06 -14.35 -3.78
C MET A 119 -15.78 -13.56 -3.54
N ALA A 120 -15.73 -12.36 -4.12
CA ALA A 120 -14.74 -11.35 -3.73
C ALA A 120 -15.21 -10.66 -2.46
N LEU A 121 -14.50 -10.86 -1.33
CA LEU A 121 -14.69 -10.16 -0.05
C LEU A 121 -14.31 -8.67 -0.14
N SER A 122 -14.96 -7.96 -1.07
CA SER A 122 -14.69 -6.57 -1.38
C SER A 122 -15.05 -5.65 -0.22
N VAL A 123 -14.49 -4.44 -0.23
CA VAL A 123 -14.82 -3.37 0.72
C VAL A 123 -16.33 -3.12 0.77
N GLY A 124 -16.99 -3.10 -0.40
CA GLY A 124 -18.44 -2.91 -0.50
C GLY A 124 -19.26 -4.06 0.10
N TRP A 125 -18.81 -5.30 -0.09
CA TRP A 125 -19.45 -6.46 0.56
C TRP A 125 -19.37 -6.34 2.08
N MET A 126 -18.18 -6.03 2.61
CA MET A 126 -17.94 -5.88 4.05
C MET A 126 -18.78 -4.73 4.64
N THR A 127 -18.84 -3.58 3.94
CA THR A 127 -19.67 -2.45 4.37
C THR A 127 -21.15 -2.83 4.43
N ASN A 128 -21.65 -3.62 3.47
CA ASN A 128 -23.05 -4.07 3.46
C ASN A 128 -23.35 -5.12 4.54
N PHE A 129 -22.44 -6.08 4.77
CA PHE A 129 -22.55 -7.04 5.88
C PHE A 129 -22.66 -6.31 7.22
N MET A 130 -21.76 -5.35 7.47
CA MET A 130 -21.76 -4.55 8.69
C MET A 130 -23.06 -3.75 8.86
N ALA A 131 -23.54 -3.12 7.79
CA ALA A 131 -24.79 -2.37 7.82
C ALA A 131 -26.00 -3.25 8.15
N ARG A 132 -26.10 -4.45 7.57
CA ARG A 132 -27.20 -5.40 7.84
C ARG A 132 -27.23 -5.89 9.28
N HIS A 133 -26.06 -6.02 9.90
CA HIS A 133 -25.94 -6.48 11.28
C HIS A 133 -25.74 -5.35 12.30
N GLY A 134 -26.01 -4.10 11.92
CA GLY A 134 -25.97 -2.95 12.84
C GLY A 134 -24.57 -2.54 13.32
N LEU A 135 -23.51 -3.04 12.69
CA LEU A 135 -22.12 -2.73 13.04
C LEU A 135 -21.73 -1.35 12.48
N ARG A 136 -21.31 -0.42 13.34
CA ARG A 136 -20.93 0.96 12.95
C ARG A 136 -19.46 1.28 13.29
N PHE A 137 -18.79 2.02 12.40
CA PHE A 137 -17.48 2.61 12.67
C PHE A 137 -17.62 3.94 13.42
N ARG A 138 -16.71 4.22 14.37
CA ARG A 138 -16.53 5.59 14.89
C ARG A 138 -15.83 6.43 13.81
N GLN A 139 -16.46 7.50 13.34
CA GLN A 139 -15.78 8.53 12.56
C GLN A 139 -14.84 9.34 13.45
N PHE A 140 -13.65 9.63 12.95
CA PHE A 140 -12.64 10.46 13.61
C PHE A 140 -13.14 11.92 13.64
N ARG A 141 -13.51 12.45 14.82
CA ARG A 141 -13.89 13.86 14.97
C ARG A 141 -12.61 14.70 15.11
N ARG A 142 -12.30 15.55 14.12
CA ARG A 142 -11.23 16.57 14.22
C ARG A 142 -11.54 17.48 15.42
N ARG A 143 -10.59 17.63 16.35
CA ARG A 143 -10.60 18.67 17.37
C ARG A 143 -10.17 19.98 16.70
N ARG A 144 -11.10 20.91 16.44
CA ARG A 144 -10.82 22.33 16.22
C ARG A 144 -11.25 23.05 17.50
N GLY A 145 -10.41 23.96 17.98
CA GLY A 145 -10.56 24.67 19.24
C GLY A 145 -11.86 25.45 19.37
N GLU A 146 -12.26 25.61 20.62
CA GLU A 146 -13.46 26.27 21.13
C GLU A 146 -13.52 27.78 20.80
N THR A 147 -14.73 28.26 20.52
CA THR A 147 -15.32 29.39 21.23
C THR A 147 -16.80 29.11 21.49
N ASP A 148 -17.23 29.39 22.71
CA ASP A 148 -18.53 29.08 23.33
C ASP A 148 -19.74 29.77 22.71
N SER A 149 -20.89 29.10 22.73
CA SER A 149 -22.09 29.54 23.49
C SER A 149 -23.23 28.51 23.37
N ALA A 150 -23.97 28.41 24.48
CA ALA A 150 -24.88 27.35 24.87
C ALA A 150 -26.23 27.35 24.13
N ASP A 151 -26.81 26.16 23.93
CA ASP A 151 -28.02 25.71 24.63
C ASP A 151 -28.64 24.45 23.97
N ALA A 152 -29.29 23.64 24.84
CA ALA A 152 -30.26 22.57 24.57
C ALA A 152 -29.86 21.13 25.01
N VAL A 153 -30.51 20.80 26.12
CA VAL A 153 -30.67 19.57 26.92
C VAL A 153 -31.20 18.36 26.13
N GLY A 154 -30.74 17.16 26.51
CA GLY A 154 -31.64 15.99 26.65
C GLY A 154 -31.24 14.68 25.96
N GLN A 155 -30.58 13.77 26.69
CA GLN A 155 -30.98 12.37 26.97
C GLN A 155 -29.78 11.44 27.13
N GLU A 156 -29.80 10.74 28.27
CA GLU A 156 -28.78 9.82 28.75
C GLU A 156 -28.69 8.53 27.92
N GLY A 157 -27.45 8.16 27.61
CA GLY A 157 -27.04 6.81 27.25
C GLY A 157 -25.54 6.75 27.47
N GLN A 158 -25.12 6.05 28.53
CA GLN A 158 -23.73 6.02 29.01
C GLN A 158 -22.71 5.75 27.89
N SER A 159 -22.11 6.82 27.37
CA SER A 159 -21.00 6.76 26.42
C SER A 159 -19.71 6.65 27.22
N ARG A 160 -19.29 5.43 27.54
CA ARG A 160 -17.96 5.18 28.11
C ARG A 160 -16.89 5.42 27.05
N ASN A 161 -15.99 6.34 27.38
CA ASN A 161 -14.97 6.89 26.49
C ASN A 161 -13.64 6.11 26.55
N VAL A 162 -12.99 6.02 25.37
CA VAL A 162 -11.55 5.93 25.04
C VAL A 162 -10.74 4.66 25.38
N SER A 163 -9.95 4.23 24.36
CA SER A 163 -8.57 3.71 24.38
C SER A 163 -8.32 2.38 23.64
N GLU A 164 -7.05 2.22 23.27
CA GLU A 164 -6.35 1.34 22.33
C GLU A 164 -6.25 -0.17 22.72
N VAL A 165 -5.88 -0.99 21.71
CA VAL A 165 -5.41 -2.40 21.74
C VAL A 165 -6.37 -3.49 22.25
N THR A 166 -6.75 -4.41 21.34
CA THR A 166 -6.87 -5.87 21.61
C THR A 166 -6.94 -6.66 20.30
N ASP A 167 -5.79 -6.96 19.70
CA ASP A 167 -5.66 -8.01 18.65
C ASP A 167 -5.22 -9.37 19.24
N GLN A 168 -4.87 -9.43 20.54
CA GLN A 168 -4.27 -10.65 21.15
C GLN A 168 -5.23 -11.53 21.96
N LEU A 169 -6.40 -11.04 22.40
CA LEU A 169 -7.32 -11.84 23.23
C LEU A 169 -8.38 -12.62 22.43
N ALA A 170 -8.73 -12.17 21.21
CA ALA A 170 -9.72 -12.85 20.36
C ALA A 170 -9.20 -14.15 19.73
N LEU A 171 -7.88 -14.21 19.47
CA LEU A 171 -7.24 -15.32 18.74
C LEU A 171 -6.73 -16.44 19.68
N ALA A 172 -6.61 -16.17 20.98
CA ALA A 172 -5.97 -17.09 21.92
C ALA A 172 -6.90 -18.18 22.49
N ARG A 173 -8.20 -18.19 22.14
CA ARG A 173 -9.18 -19.12 22.75
C ARG A 173 -9.78 -20.18 21.81
N SER A 174 -9.33 -20.29 20.56
CA SER A 174 -9.78 -21.37 19.66
C SER A 174 -8.87 -22.60 19.63
N THR A 175 -7.91 -22.72 20.54
CA THR A 175 -7.04 -23.90 20.66
C THR A 175 -7.02 -24.37 22.11
N ALA A 176 -8.12 -25.02 22.53
CA ALA A 176 -8.15 -25.82 23.74
C ALA A 176 -8.79 -27.17 23.40
N GLY A 177 -7.98 -28.23 23.35
CA GLY A 177 -8.49 -29.59 23.30
C GLY A 177 -7.53 -30.63 22.72
N ARG A 178 -6.82 -31.33 23.63
CA ARG A 178 -6.20 -32.67 23.49
C ARG A 178 -4.93 -32.79 22.63
N GLN A 179 -3.89 -33.55 22.97
CA GLN A 179 -3.39 -34.20 24.19
C GLN A 179 -1.94 -34.65 23.85
N ALA A 180 -1.01 -34.65 24.82
CA ALA A 180 0.33 -35.26 24.74
C ALA A 180 0.23 -36.81 24.51
N ASP A 181 1.22 -37.59 24.06
CA ASP A 181 2.68 -37.58 24.17
C ASP A 181 3.29 -38.66 23.19
N PRO A 182 4.53 -39.20 23.32
CA PRO A 182 5.71 -38.86 22.51
C PRO A 182 6.28 -40.03 21.66
N THR A 183 7.47 -39.80 21.09
CA THR A 183 8.48 -40.72 20.52
C THR A 183 8.54 -40.81 18.99
N GLY A 184 9.75 -40.60 18.45
CA GLY A 184 10.05 -40.77 17.04
C GLY A 184 11.18 -39.84 16.57
N GLU A 185 12.42 -40.22 16.88
CA GLU A 185 13.63 -39.65 16.29
C GLU A 185 13.58 -39.67 14.76
N ALA A 186 13.97 -38.56 14.11
CA ALA A 186 14.59 -38.61 12.80
C ALA A 186 15.49 -37.38 12.58
N THR A 187 16.73 -37.69 12.26
CA THR A 187 17.92 -36.88 12.08
C THR A 187 17.97 -36.03 10.79
N ALA A 188 18.91 -35.07 10.80
CA ALA A 188 19.47 -34.26 9.68
C ALA A 188 18.72 -32.94 9.39
N SER A 189 19.35 -31.77 9.31
CA SER A 189 20.76 -31.41 9.12
C SER A 189 21.04 -30.02 9.75
N ARG A 190 22.12 -29.92 10.54
CA ARG A 190 22.57 -28.70 11.22
C ARG A 190 23.22 -27.75 10.21
N ARG A 191 22.58 -26.60 9.91
CA ARG A 191 23.31 -25.38 9.53
C ARG A 191 23.65 -24.62 10.79
N ARG A 192 24.95 -24.35 10.97
CA ARG A 192 25.56 -23.75 12.15
C ARG A 192 24.97 -22.36 12.41
N TYR A 193 24.31 -22.19 13.55
CA TYR A 193 24.03 -20.88 14.13
C TYR A 193 25.35 -20.29 14.65
N ALA A 194 25.80 -19.19 14.04
CA ALA A 194 26.87 -18.38 14.60
C ALA A 194 26.30 -17.53 15.75
N SER A 195 27.06 -17.50 16.84
CA SER A 195 26.75 -16.86 18.12
C SER A 195 26.42 -15.37 18.00
N VAL A 196 25.41 -14.93 18.76
CA VAL A 196 25.12 -13.53 19.08
C VAL A 196 26.36 -12.88 19.69
N ARG A 197 26.94 -11.88 19.02
CA ARG A 197 27.92 -10.94 19.61
C ARG A 197 27.27 -9.55 19.72
N GLY A 198 27.47 -8.92 20.88
CA GLY A 198 27.01 -7.57 21.19
C GLY A 198 27.68 -6.46 20.36
N PRO A 199 27.28 -5.19 20.55
CA PRO A 199 27.64 -4.10 19.66
C PRO A 199 29.07 -3.64 19.90
N GLY A 200 29.96 -3.83 18.92
CA GLY A 200 31.31 -3.29 18.96
C GLY A 200 32.18 -3.71 17.77
N SER A 201 32.71 -2.70 17.08
CA SER A 201 33.71 -2.74 15.99
C SER A 201 33.19 -3.13 14.59
N ALA A 202 33.05 -2.11 13.73
CA ALA A 202 32.87 -2.30 12.30
C ALA A 202 34.15 -2.85 11.68
N THR A 203 34.15 -4.13 11.32
CA THR A 203 35.19 -4.71 10.45
C THR A 203 34.98 -4.22 9.03
N VAL A 204 36.08 -3.93 8.33
CA VAL A 204 36.19 -3.46 6.93
C VAL A 204 35.55 -4.40 5.90
N GLU A 205 34.78 -5.42 6.30
CA GLU A 205 34.08 -6.38 5.44
C GLU A 205 32.56 -6.16 5.32
N GLN A 206 31.90 -5.53 6.29
CA GLN A 206 30.45 -5.36 6.23
C GLN A 206 30.04 -4.21 5.31
N ARG A 207 28.95 -4.41 4.55
CA ARG A 207 28.33 -3.38 3.70
C ARG A 207 27.44 -2.47 4.54
N THR A 208 27.33 -1.22 4.13
CA THR A 208 26.57 -0.16 4.80
C THR A 208 25.41 0.29 3.92
N VAL A 209 24.22 0.38 4.51
CA VAL A 209 23.03 0.94 3.87
C VAL A 209 22.53 2.14 4.67
N LEU A 210 22.21 3.24 3.99
CA LEU A 210 21.49 4.37 4.57
C LEU A 210 20.05 4.39 4.07
N ILE A 211 19.09 4.47 4.99
CA ILE A 211 17.66 4.49 4.67
C ILE A 211 17.05 5.78 5.19
N THR A 212 16.52 6.61 4.28
CA THR A 212 15.81 7.83 4.70
C THR A 212 14.38 7.51 5.16
N GLY A 213 13.95 8.10 6.27
CA GLY A 213 12.60 7.88 6.82
C GLY A 213 12.38 6.47 7.35
N GLY A 214 13.31 5.97 8.17
CA GLY A 214 13.31 4.60 8.68
C GLY A 214 12.27 4.32 9.78
N ASN A 215 11.68 5.32 10.43
CA ASN A 215 10.88 5.18 11.67
C ASN A 215 9.57 4.39 11.55
N ARG A 216 9.03 4.23 10.34
CA ARG A 216 7.74 3.57 10.09
C ARG A 216 7.60 3.08 8.64
N GLY A 217 6.55 2.29 8.39
CA GLY A 217 6.15 1.86 7.04
C GLY A 217 7.26 1.11 6.29
N ILE A 218 7.43 1.43 5.00
CA ILE A 218 8.41 0.80 4.11
C ILE A 218 9.85 1.00 4.63
N GLY A 219 10.18 2.20 5.11
CA GLY A 219 11.51 2.49 5.66
C GLY A 219 11.87 1.61 6.85
N LEU A 220 10.92 1.39 7.76
CA LEU A 220 11.13 0.49 8.90
C LEU A 220 11.31 -0.97 8.46
N ALA A 221 10.56 -1.40 7.45
CA ALA A 221 10.72 -2.73 6.87
C ALA A 221 12.10 -2.89 6.21
N PHE A 222 12.62 -1.87 5.51
CA PHE A 222 13.99 -1.88 4.99
C PHE A 222 15.02 -1.97 6.11
N VAL A 223 14.85 -1.20 7.20
CA VAL A 223 15.77 -1.24 8.34
C VAL A 223 15.83 -2.64 8.93
N LYS A 224 14.67 -3.26 9.20
CA LYS A 224 14.61 -4.65 9.69
C LYS A 224 15.27 -5.63 8.71
N HIS A 225 14.96 -5.50 7.42
CA HIS A 225 15.49 -6.40 6.40
C HIS A 225 17.02 -6.36 6.36
N TYR A 226 17.63 -5.19 6.22
CA TYR A 226 19.08 -5.10 6.10
C TYR A 226 19.84 -5.38 7.41
N ILE A 227 19.22 -5.18 8.58
CA ILE A 227 19.77 -5.68 9.84
C ILE A 227 19.83 -7.21 9.83
N LEU A 228 18.77 -7.88 9.39
CA LEU A 228 18.73 -9.34 9.30
C LEU A 228 19.72 -9.90 8.27
N GLU A 229 19.97 -9.17 7.19
CA GLU A 229 21.00 -9.49 6.19
C GLU A 229 22.43 -9.19 6.68
N GLY A 230 22.61 -8.67 7.90
CA GLY A 230 23.92 -8.42 8.50
C GLY A 230 24.65 -7.18 7.97
N TRP A 231 23.92 -6.20 7.43
CA TRP A 231 24.49 -4.92 6.97
C TRP A 231 24.60 -3.93 8.13
N ASN A 232 25.56 -3.00 8.02
CA ASN A 232 25.59 -1.80 8.83
C ASN A 232 24.44 -0.87 8.40
N VAL A 233 23.36 -0.84 9.17
CA VAL A 233 22.19 -0.01 8.84
C VAL A 233 22.29 1.36 9.50
N ILE A 234 22.24 2.41 8.67
CA ILE A 234 22.04 3.80 9.09
C ILE A 234 20.58 4.16 8.81
N ALA A 235 19.79 4.31 9.86
CA ALA A 235 18.38 4.72 9.75
C ALA A 235 18.26 6.21 10.02
N THR A 236 17.60 6.97 9.13
CA THR A 236 17.31 8.39 9.40
C THR A 236 15.86 8.61 9.83
N VAL A 237 15.67 9.53 10.78
CA VAL A 237 14.37 9.85 11.39
C VAL A 237 14.31 11.36 11.64
N ARG A 238 13.12 11.97 11.64
CA ARG A 238 13.02 13.44 11.84
C ARG A 238 13.28 13.88 13.27
N ASP A 239 12.84 13.07 14.22
CA ASP A 239 12.92 13.32 15.65
C ASP A 239 13.42 12.00 16.24
N VAL A 240 14.44 12.06 17.09
CA VAL A 240 15.10 10.87 17.67
C VAL A 240 14.61 10.60 19.11
N ASP A 241 13.79 11.51 19.66
CA ASP A 241 13.29 11.49 21.03
C ASP A 241 11.83 11.03 21.11
N LYS A 242 11.17 10.76 19.99
CA LYS A 242 9.77 10.32 19.96
C LYS A 242 9.64 8.81 20.22
N ALA A 243 8.44 8.38 20.59
CA ALA A 243 8.13 6.96 20.84
C ALA A 243 8.44 6.04 19.64
N GLU A 244 8.49 6.58 18.41
CA GLU A 244 8.90 5.83 17.22
C GLU A 244 10.40 5.46 17.26
N ASP A 245 11.23 6.23 17.97
CA ASP A 245 12.65 5.97 18.15
C ASP A 245 12.94 4.92 19.20
N VAL A 246 12.02 4.67 20.12
CA VAL A 246 12.10 3.49 21.00
C VAL A 246 12.12 2.21 20.16
N ARG A 247 11.40 2.17 19.03
CA ARG A 247 11.46 1.04 18.09
C ARG A 247 12.83 0.95 17.42
N MET A 248 13.42 2.07 17.04
CA MET A 248 14.77 2.11 16.50
C MET A 248 15.81 1.62 17.50
N ARG A 249 15.73 2.08 18.75
CA ARG A 249 16.60 1.62 19.85
C ARG A 249 16.47 0.12 20.09
N ARG A 250 15.26 -0.45 19.96
CA ARG A 250 15.04 -1.91 20.08
C ARG A 250 15.57 -2.71 18.89
N LEU A 251 15.47 -2.16 17.68
CA LEU A 251 15.99 -2.83 16.47
C LEU A 251 17.53 -2.80 16.41
N GLY A 252 18.15 -1.79 17.00
CA GLY A 252 19.61 -1.68 17.09
C GLY A 252 20.31 -1.45 15.74
N PRO A 253 19.87 -0.50 14.89
CA PRO A 253 20.66 -0.12 13.71
C PRO A 253 22.03 0.42 14.15
N TRP A 254 23.02 0.32 13.27
CA TRP A 254 24.37 0.78 13.55
C TRP A 254 24.43 2.27 13.89
N LYS A 255 23.63 3.10 13.19
CA LYS A 255 23.45 4.51 13.51
C LYS A 255 21.99 4.93 13.30
N VAL A 256 21.52 5.84 14.16
CA VAL A 256 20.27 6.60 13.95
C VAL A 256 20.63 8.06 13.78
N VAL A 257 20.23 8.68 12.67
CA VAL A 257 20.63 10.05 12.32
C VAL A 257 19.39 10.94 12.16
N PRO A 258 19.32 12.11 12.85
CA PRO A 258 18.28 13.09 12.60
C PRO A 258 18.33 13.59 11.14
N LEU A 259 17.19 13.57 10.45
CA LEU A 259 17.06 14.09 9.10
C LEU A 259 15.63 14.53 8.82
N ASP A 260 15.48 15.81 8.51
CA ASP A 260 14.37 16.31 7.71
C ASP A 260 14.83 16.44 6.26
N ILE A 261 14.25 15.62 5.38
CA ILE A 261 14.65 15.54 3.96
C ILE A 261 14.25 16.78 3.16
N SER A 262 13.31 17.60 3.65
CA SER A 262 12.95 18.87 3.01
C SER A 262 13.93 20.00 3.34
N GLU A 263 14.76 19.86 4.37
CA GLU A 263 15.64 20.92 4.84
C GLU A 263 17.10 20.72 4.40
N LYS A 264 17.60 21.62 3.55
CA LYS A 264 19.01 21.61 3.09
C LYS A 264 20.02 21.57 4.25
N GLN A 265 19.77 22.32 5.32
CA GLN A 265 20.66 22.35 6.48
C GLN A 265 20.64 21.02 7.24
N SER A 266 19.48 20.39 7.38
CA SER A 266 19.33 19.07 8.01
C SER A 266 20.11 18.01 7.22
N ILE A 267 20.00 18.01 5.88
CA ILE A 267 20.79 17.14 4.99
C ILE A 267 22.29 17.35 5.19
N ALA A 268 22.75 18.60 5.26
CA ALA A 268 24.16 18.93 5.44
C ALA A 268 24.70 18.47 6.81
N VAL A 269 23.90 18.59 7.88
CA VAL A 269 24.25 18.09 9.21
C VAL A 269 24.33 16.56 9.21
N ALA A 270 23.35 15.88 8.62
CA ALA A 270 23.33 14.43 8.51
C ALA A 270 24.54 13.90 7.71
N ALA A 271 24.89 14.53 6.59
CA ALA A 271 26.05 14.15 5.79
C ALA A 271 27.38 14.33 6.56
N ARG A 272 27.54 15.45 7.28
CA ARG A 272 28.72 15.68 8.14
C ARG A 272 28.85 14.64 9.25
N ALA A 273 27.75 14.24 9.88
CA ALA A 273 27.76 13.18 10.91
C ALA A 273 28.17 11.81 10.37
N LEU A 274 28.18 11.65 9.04
CA LEU A 274 28.54 10.42 8.34
C LEU A 274 29.84 10.56 7.56
N GLU A 275 30.61 11.64 7.73
CA GLU A 275 31.89 11.82 7.05
C GLU A 275 32.83 10.64 7.31
N GLY A 276 33.54 10.20 6.26
CA GLY A 276 34.43 9.03 6.32
C GLY A 276 33.74 7.66 6.38
N VAL A 277 32.41 7.60 6.37
CA VAL A 277 31.66 6.33 6.36
C VAL A 277 31.37 5.88 4.92
N PRO A 278 31.88 4.74 4.44
CA PRO A 278 31.47 4.19 3.15
C PRO A 278 29.98 3.81 3.18
N ILE A 279 29.21 4.23 2.17
CA ILE A 279 27.79 3.87 2.00
C ILE A 279 27.64 3.12 0.68
N ASP A 280 27.42 1.80 0.77
CA ASP A 280 27.27 0.94 -0.41
C ASP A 280 25.89 1.10 -1.07
N LEU A 281 24.88 1.42 -0.26
CA LEU A 281 23.51 1.59 -0.72
C LEU A 281 22.84 2.77 -0.02
N LEU A 282 22.39 3.75 -0.81
CA LEU A 282 21.51 4.83 -0.37
C LEU A 282 20.08 4.54 -0.80
N ILE A 283 19.17 4.32 0.14
CA ILE A 283 17.73 4.17 -0.10
C ILE A 283 17.01 5.45 0.29
N ASN A 284 16.64 6.23 -0.72
CA ASN A 284 15.79 7.40 -0.56
C ASN A 284 14.32 6.95 -0.51
N ASN A 285 13.85 6.70 0.71
CA ASN A 285 12.49 6.23 1.00
C ASN A 285 11.57 7.31 1.57
N ALA A 286 12.11 8.31 2.28
CA ALA A 286 11.32 9.39 2.87
C ALA A 286 10.44 10.06 1.81
N GLY A 287 9.16 10.24 2.13
CA GLY A 287 8.18 10.77 1.19
C GLY A 287 6.84 11.14 1.81
N VAL A 288 6.11 11.99 1.11
CA VAL A 288 4.76 12.47 1.47
C VAL A 288 3.83 12.31 0.27
N CYS A 289 2.55 12.07 0.53
CA CYS A 289 1.51 12.11 -0.49
C CYS A 289 0.33 12.86 0.08
N GLU A 290 -0.10 13.88 -0.65
CA GLU A 290 -1.37 14.54 -0.45
C GLU A 290 -2.18 14.41 -1.73
N ASN A 291 -3.35 13.79 -1.58
CA ASN A 291 -4.26 13.51 -2.69
C ASN A 291 -5.27 14.64 -2.81
N HIS A 292 -4.86 15.70 -3.50
CA HIS A 292 -5.73 16.82 -3.83
C HIS A 292 -6.23 16.72 -5.27
N ASN A 293 -7.47 17.16 -5.48
CA ASN A 293 -8.07 17.30 -6.81
C ASN A 293 -7.80 18.71 -7.35
N LEU A 294 -8.22 18.98 -8.59
CA LEU A 294 -7.96 20.26 -9.25
C LEU A 294 -8.50 21.46 -8.45
N GLU A 295 -9.66 21.30 -7.80
CA GLU A 295 -10.32 22.34 -7.02
C GLU A 295 -9.61 22.66 -5.68
N ASP A 296 -8.89 21.68 -5.12
CA ASP A 296 -8.28 21.78 -3.79
C ASP A 296 -6.75 21.91 -3.82
N THR A 297 -6.12 21.75 -4.99
CA THR A 297 -4.65 21.75 -5.12
C THR A 297 -4.10 23.18 -4.97
N THR A 298 -3.19 23.36 -4.01
CA THR A 298 -2.48 24.63 -3.80
C THR A 298 -1.03 24.59 -4.31
N SER A 299 -0.43 25.77 -4.51
CA SER A 299 1.01 25.89 -4.81
C SER A 299 1.86 25.31 -3.68
N GLU A 300 1.48 25.56 -2.44
CA GLU A 300 2.22 25.16 -1.24
C GLU A 300 2.26 23.64 -1.13
N ASP A 301 1.15 22.95 -1.40
CA ASP A 301 1.09 21.50 -1.41
C ASP A 301 1.97 20.89 -2.51
N CYS A 302 2.02 21.54 -3.68
CA CYS A 302 2.85 21.10 -4.79
C CYS A 302 4.35 21.28 -4.47
N VAL A 303 4.72 22.46 -3.97
CA VAL A 303 6.10 22.77 -3.59
C VAL A 303 6.57 21.83 -2.48
N ARG A 304 5.79 21.66 -1.41
CA ARG A 304 6.14 20.78 -0.29
C ARG A 304 6.34 19.33 -0.73
N GLN A 305 5.46 18.81 -1.60
CA GLN A 305 5.62 17.45 -2.14
C GLN A 305 6.85 17.35 -3.06
N PHE A 306 7.15 18.37 -3.86
CA PHE A 306 8.33 18.43 -4.71
C PHE A 306 9.63 18.48 -3.89
N GLU A 307 9.67 19.32 -2.86
CA GLU A 307 10.81 19.44 -1.93
C GLU A 307 11.11 18.11 -1.25
N VAL A 308 10.10 17.44 -0.71
CA VAL A 308 10.29 16.18 0.02
C VAL A 308 10.56 15.00 -0.92
N ASN A 309 9.78 14.85 -2.00
CA ASN A 309 9.82 13.62 -2.82
C ASN A 309 10.83 13.67 -3.96
N ALA A 310 11.29 14.85 -4.40
CA ALA A 310 12.17 15.00 -5.56
C ALA A 310 13.48 15.72 -5.22
N LEU A 311 13.42 16.97 -4.72
CA LEU A 311 14.63 17.72 -4.40
C LEU A 311 15.39 17.09 -3.23
N GLY A 312 14.70 16.70 -2.16
CA GLY A 312 15.30 16.08 -1.00
C GLY A 312 16.19 14.89 -1.34
N PRO A 313 15.68 13.87 -2.07
CA PRO A 313 16.50 12.75 -2.55
C PRO A 313 17.68 13.15 -3.44
N LEU A 314 17.51 14.13 -4.33
CA LEU A 314 18.60 14.67 -5.16
C LEU A 314 19.70 15.30 -4.28
N LEU A 315 19.30 16.16 -3.35
CA LEU A 315 20.21 16.86 -2.44
C LEU A 315 20.90 15.91 -1.46
N MET A 316 20.20 14.88 -0.99
CA MET A 316 20.77 13.84 -0.13
C MET A 316 21.82 13.03 -0.88
N THR A 317 21.52 12.64 -2.12
CA THR A 317 22.47 11.92 -2.99
C THR A 317 23.72 12.77 -3.23
N ARG A 318 23.55 14.06 -3.53
CA ARG A 318 24.67 15.00 -3.67
C ARG A 318 25.50 15.12 -2.39
N ALA A 319 24.84 15.24 -1.24
CA ALA A 319 25.53 15.41 0.04
C ALA A 319 26.33 14.17 0.46
N LEU A 320 25.89 12.97 0.06
CA LEU A 320 26.57 11.71 0.35
C LEU A 320 27.48 11.22 -0.79
N LEU A 321 27.77 12.06 -1.80
CA LEU A 321 28.58 11.64 -2.94
C LEU A 321 29.98 11.17 -2.52
N ALA A 322 30.59 11.81 -1.52
CA ALA A 322 31.86 11.37 -0.96
C ALA A 322 31.75 9.97 -0.32
N ASN A 323 30.69 9.70 0.42
CA ASN A 323 30.42 8.40 1.05
C ASN A 323 30.21 7.28 0.03
N LEU A 324 29.48 7.56 -1.05
CA LEU A 324 29.26 6.62 -2.15
C LEU A 324 30.59 6.31 -2.85
N ARG A 325 31.43 7.31 -3.09
CA ARG A 325 32.77 7.12 -3.66
C ARG A 325 33.68 6.28 -2.75
N LEU A 326 33.62 6.48 -1.43
CA LEU A 326 34.33 5.63 -0.49
C LEU A 326 33.91 4.16 -0.59
N ALA A 327 32.60 3.89 -0.76
CA ALA A 327 32.12 2.53 -0.97
C ALA A 327 32.59 1.95 -2.32
N VAL A 328 32.58 2.74 -3.40
CA VAL A 328 33.17 2.35 -4.69
C VAL A 328 34.65 1.98 -4.52
N SER A 329 35.45 2.79 -3.83
CA SER A 329 36.86 2.48 -3.57
C SER A 329 37.05 1.20 -2.76
N ALA A 330 36.13 0.89 -1.83
CA ALA A 330 36.23 -0.27 -0.96
C ALA A 330 35.66 -1.57 -1.57
N ARG A 331 34.63 -1.48 -2.41
CA ARG A 331 33.82 -2.63 -2.90
C ARG A 331 33.69 -2.73 -4.41
N GLY A 332 34.19 -1.75 -5.14
CA GLY A 332 34.07 -1.66 -6.59
C GLY A 332 32.88 -0.83 -7.04
N SER A 333 31.73 -0.85 -6.34
CA SER A 333 30.53 -0.11 -6.75
C SER A 333 29.68 0.36 -5.56
N ALA A 334 28.77 1.30 -5.81
CA ALA A 334 27.74 1.72 -4.87
C ALA A 334 26.41 1.96 -5.61
N PHE A 335 25.30 2.02 -4.89
CA PHE A 335 23.97 2.18 -5.50
C PHE A 335 23.10 3.22 -4.79
N VAL A 336 22.30 3.94 -5.58
CA VAL A 336 21.26 4.87 -5.10
C VAL A 336 19.90 4.35 -5.54
N ALA A 337 19.10 3.86 -4.59
CA ALA A 337 17.75 3.40 -4.82
C ALA A 337 16.73 4.49 -4.44
N GLN A 338 15.89 4.85 -5.40
CA GLN A 338 14.85 5.86 -5.25
C GLN A 338 13.48 5.17 -5.15
N ILE A 339 12.81 5.32 -4.01
CA ILE A 339 11.45 4.77 -3.84
C ILE A 339 10.46 5.71 -4.55
N THR A 340 10.12 5.36 -5.79
CA THR A 340 9.19 6.09 -6.64
C THR A 340 7.77 5.51 -6.57
N SER A 341 6.91 5.90 -7.50
CA SER A 341 5.56 5.38 -7.64
C SER A 341 5.22 5.23 -9.11
N ARG A 342 4.38 4.24 -9.45
CA ARG A 342 3.70 4.18 -10.75
C ARG A 342 2.95 5.48 -11.07
N MET A 343 2.50 6.22 -10.05
CA MET A 343 1.87 7.54 -10.25
C MET A 343 2.82 8.61 -10.82
N GLY A 344 4.13 8.40 -10.76
CA GLY A 344 5.13 9.24 -11.42
C GLY A 344 5.30 8.94 -12.91
N SER A 345 4.66 7.88 -13.43
CA SER A 345 4.63 7.60 -14.86
C SER A 345 3.66 8.53 -15.58
N VAL A 346 4.14 9.18 -16.63
CA VAL A 346 3.30 9.97 -17.53
C VAL A 346 2.50 9.04 -18.44
N ALA A 347 3.13 7.97 -18.95
CA ALA A 347 2.49 7.02 -19.87
C ALA A 347 1.34 6.24 -19.22
N ASP A 348 1.47 5.86 -17.93
CA ASP A 348 0.45 5.11 -17.20
C ASP A 348 -0.69 5.99 -16.64
N ASN A 349 -0.58 7.32 -16.75
CA ASN A 349 -1.56 8.23 -16.15
C ASN A 349 -2.90 8.29 -16.90
N SER A 350 -3.75 7.31 -16.64
CA SER A 350 -5.13 7.23 -17.14
C SER A 350 -6.20 7.74 -16.18
N SER A 351 -5.83 8.04 -14.92
CA SER A 351 -6.78 8.37 -13.86
C SER A 351 -6.82 9.85 -13.45
N GLY A 352 -5.79 10.64 -13.78
CA GLY A 352 -5.68 12.04 -13.36
C GLY A 352 -5.52 12.22 -11.84
N GLY A 353 -5.76 13.46 -11.38
CA GLY A 353 -5.72 13.87 -9.96
C GLY A 353 -4.33 13.78 -9.31
N ALA A 354 -4.26 14.10 -8.01
CA ALA A 354 -3.03 14.02 -7.20
C ALA A 354 -1.84 14.79 -7.83
N TYR A 355 -2.11 16.00 -8.33
CA TYR A 355 -1.20 16.79 -9.15
C TYR A 355 0.19 16.94 -8.53
N GLY A 356 0.26 17.43 -7.29
CA GLY A 356 1.54 17.61 -6.58
C GLY A 356 2.30 16.30 -6.38
N TYR A 357 1.61 15.21 -6.00
CA TYR A 357 2.25 13.91 -5.80
C TYR A 357 2.80 13.34 -7.10
N ARG A 358 1.99 13.31 -8.17
CA ARG A 358 2.40 12.83 -9.50
C ARG A 358 3.57 13.62 -10.05
N ALA A 359 3.46 14.96 -10.04
CA ALA A 359 4.52 15.84 -10.50
C ALA A 359 5.82 15.62 -9.72
N SER A 360 5.73 15.47 -8.38
CA SER A 360 6.90 15.21 -7.55
C SER A 360 7.58 13.86 -7.85
N LYS A 361 6.81 12.79 -8.08
CA LYS A 361 7.37 11.47 -8.44
C LYS A 361 7.86 11.42 -9.88
N GLY A 362 7.23 12.14 -10.81
CA GLY A 362 7.75 12.35 -12.16
C GLY A 362 9.07 13.12 -12.15
N ALA A 363 9.18 14.18 -11.35
CA ALA A 363 10.43 14.92 -11.17
C ALA A 363 11.54 14.05 -10.57
N LEU A 364 11.23 13.23 -9.55
CA LEU A 364 12.16 12.24 -9.02
C LEU A 364 12.67 11.29 -10.11
N ASN A 365 11.78 10.80 -10.98
CA ASN A 365 12.14 9.92 -12.09
C ASN A 365 13.12 10.61 -13.05
N VAL A 366 12.85 11.86 -13.44
CA VAL A 366 13.71 12.66 -14.33
C VAL A 366 15.08 12.94 -13.68
N PHE A 367 15.10 13.40 -12.42
CA PHE A 367 16.36 13.63 -11.70
C PHE A 367 17.19 12.35 -11.59
N THR A 368 16.54 11.21 -11.35
CA THR A 368 17.24 9.92 -11.25
C THR A 368 17.81 9.49 -12.59
N LYS A 369 17.15 9.82 -13.71
CA LYS A 369 17.69 9.56 -15.05
C LYS A 369 18.97 10.35 -15.30
N SER A 370 19.01 11.63 -14.93
CA SER A 370 20.24 12.42 -15.00
C SER A 370 21.33 11.87 -14.07
N LEU A 371 20.98 11.58 -12.81
CA LEU A 371 21.92 11.00 -11.84
C LEU A 371 22.52 9.68 -12.35
N ALA A 372 21.72 8.80 -12.94
CA ALA A 372 22.22 7.53 -13.48
C ALA A 372 23.29 7.73 -14.56
N ILE A 373 23.16 8.76 -15.39
CA ILE A 373 24.14 9.09 -16.44
C ILE A 373 25.39 9.70 -15.80
N ASP A 374 25.23 10.66 -14.90
CA ASP A 374 26.34 11.40 -14.28
C ASP A 374 27.19 10.53 -13.32
N LEU A 375 26.55 9.55 -12.69
CA LEU A 375 27.16 8.69 -11.67
C LEU A 375 27.71 7.37 -12.23
N ALA A 376 27.28 6.93 -13.42
CA ALA A 376 27.79 5.70 -14.04
C ALA A 376 29.32 5.68 -14.25
N PRO A 377 29.99 6.76 -14.72
CA PRO A 377 31.46 6.78 -14.84
C PRO A 377 32.20 6.62 -13.51
N GLN A 378 31.52 6.83 -12.39
CA GLN A 378 32.06 6.70 -11.04
C GLN A 378 31.73 5.32 -10.42
N ASN A 379 31.19 4.40 -11.22
CA ASN A 379 30.68 3.10 -10.81
C ASN A 379 29.59 3.15 -9.72
N ILE A 380 28.74 4.19 -9.77
CA ILE A 380 27.60 4.35 -8.87
C ILE A 380 26.30 4.18 -9.67
N GLY A 381 25.60 3.08 -9.43
CA GLY A 381 24.34 2.76 -10.10
C GLY A 381 23.13 3.46 -9.47
N CYS A 382 22.06 3.65 -10.23
CA CYS A 382 20.80 4.23 -9.75
C CYS A 382 19.62 3.30 -10.06
N LEU A 383 18.63 3.26 -9.16
CA LEU A 383 17.40 2.47 -9.35
C LEU A 383 16.15 3.31 -9.08
N LEU A 384 15.09 3.02 -9.83
CA LEU A 384 13.74 3.51 -9.57
C LEU A 384 12.85 2.33 -9.18
N LEU A 385 12.36 2.32 -7.94
CA LEU A 385 11.59 1.20 -7.39
C LEU A 385 10.18 1.64 -7.02
N HIS A 386 9.17 1.00 -7.60
CA HIS A 386 7.79 1.18 -7.22
C HIS A 386 7.39 0.09 -6.20
N PRO A 387 7.02 0.47 -4.96
CA PRO A 387 6.74 -0.49 -3.89
C PRO A 387 5.34 -1.14 -3.97
N GLY A 388 4.54 -0.82 -4.99
CA GLY A 388 3.13 -1.22 -5.05
C GLY A 388 2.23 -0.38 -4.11
N ASN A 389 0.99 -0.85 -3.91
CA ASN A 389 0.05 -0.23 -2.98
C ASN A 389 0.24 -0.84 -1.58
N VAL A 390 1.13 -0.25 -0.79
CA VAL A 390 1.60 -0.82 0.49
C VAL A 390 0.72 -0.41 1.66
N ASN A 391 0.42 -1.38 2.52
CA ASN A 391 -0.33 -1.23 3.76
C ASN A 391 0.47 -0.43 4.80
N THR A 392 0.44 0.90 4.67
CA THR A 392 1.11 1.83 5.59
C THR A 392 0.19 2.97 5.97
N ALA A 393 0.56 3.73 7.00
CA ALA A 393 -0.15 4.96 7.37
C ALA A 393 -0.27 5.96 6.20
N HIS A 394 0.69 5.98 5.26
CA HIS A 394 0.63 6.81 4.06
C HIS A 394 -0.57 6.44 3.16
N GLY A 395 -0.85 5.14 3.02
CA GLY A 395 -2.03 4.64 2.31
C GLY A 395 -3.23 4.42 3.23
N ASN A 396 -3.32 5.08 4.39
CA ASN A 396 -4.39 4.87 5.39
C ASN A 396 -4.62 3.39 5.77
N PHE A 397 -3.58 2.57 5.70
CA PHE A 397 -3.65 1.13 5.91
C PHE A 397 -4.64 0.38 4.98
N THR A 398 -4.85 0.91 3.76
CA THR A 398 -5.71 0.28 2.73
C THR A 398 -4.92 -0.38 1.61
N GLY A 399 -3.60 -0.51 1.78
CA GLY A 399 -2.74 -1.14 0.79
C GLY A 399 -2.99 -2.65 0.67
N ALA A 400 -2.76 -3.19 -0.51
CA ALA A 400 -2.93 -4.62 -0.80
C ALA A 400 -1.68 -5.46 -0.47
N VAL A 401 -0.55 -4.81 -0.22
CA VAL A 401 0.77 -5.43 -0.03
C VAL A 401 1.31 -5.05 1.34
N GLU A 402 1.84 -6.00 2.10
CA GLU A 402 2.45 -5.69 3.40
C GLU A 402 3.87 -5.09 3.24
N PRO A 403 4.32 -4.20 4.15
CA PRO A 403 5.64 -3.56 4.07
C PRO A 403 6.81 -4.54 3.93
N GLU A 404 6.78 -5.65 4.65
CA GLU A 404 7.82 -6.68 4.60
C GLU A 404 7.86 -7.39 3.23
N GLU A 405 6.70 -7.64 2.61
CA GLU A 405 6.60 -8.28 1.29
C GLU A 405 7.19 -7.38 0.20
N THR A 406 6.82 -6.09 0.21
CA THR A 406 7.33 -5.14 -0.79
C THR A 406 8.84 -4.93 -0.66
N VAL A 407 9.35 -4.85 0.57
CA VAL A 407 10.79 -4.69 0.82
C VAL A 407 11.56 -5.92 0.38
N ALA A 408 11.07 -7.14 0.67
CA ALA A 408 11.73 -8.36 0.20
C ALA A 408 11.82 -8.40 -1.34
N GLY A 409 10.78 -7.93 -2.04
CA GLY A 409 10.77 -7.80 -3.50
C GLY A 409 11.79 -6.78 -4.02
N MET A 410 11.77 -5.57 -3.48
CA MET A 410 12.72 -4.52 -3.84
C MET A 410 14.17 -4.88 -3.52
N ALA A 411 14.43 -5.53 -2.38
CA ALA A 411 15.76 -5.96 -2.00
C ALA A 411 16.32 -7.02 -2.96
N ARG A 412 15.49 -7.94 -3.49
CA ARG A 412 15.90 -8.86 -4.56
C ARG A 412 16.32 -8.11 -5.83
N ILE A 413 15.55 -7.08 -6.23
CA ILE A 413 15.90 -6.25 -7.40
C ILE A 413 17.23 -5.54 -7.17
N ILE A 414 17.42 -4.93 -5.98
CA ILE A 414 18.65 -4.24 -5.59
C ILE A 414 19.84 -5.22 -5.58
N ALA A 415 19.66 -6.45 -5.11
CA ALA A 415 20.73 -7.44 -5.04
C ALA A 415 21.20 -7.94 -6.42
N CYS A 416 20.34 -7.85 -7.44
CA CYS A 416 20.64 -8.36 -8.79
C CYS A 416 21.06 -7.29 -9.79
N VAL A 417 20.92 -5.99 -9.47
CA VAL A 417 21.25 -4.92 -10.41
C VAL A 417 22.76 -4.74 -10.56
N ARG A 418 23.18 -4.33 -11.75
CA ARG A 418 24.55 -3.92 -12.05
C ARG A 418 24.58 -2.47 -12.51
N VAL A 419 25.74 -1.81 -12.41
CA VAL A 419 25.87 -0.40 -12.77
C VAL A 419 25.61 -0.17 -14.26
N GLU A 420 25.93 -1.15 -15.10
CA GLU A 420 25.76 -1.09 -16.56
C GLU A 420 24.32 -1.32 -17.01
N ASP A 421 23.44 -1.79 -16.10
CA ASP A 421 22.05 -2.05 -16.45
C ASP A 421 21.33 -0.73 -16.76
N PRO A 422 20.48 -0.67 -17.80
CA PRO A 422 19.74 0.53 -18.11
C PRO A 422 18.81 0.90 -16.96
N LEU A 423 18.74 2.19 -16.64
CA LEU A 423 17.78 2.68 -15.65
C LEU A 423 16.35 2.37 -16.12
N GLN A 424 15.63 1.61 -15.30
CA GLN A 424 14.24 1.24 -15.48
C GLN A 424 13.47 1.48 -14.19
N MET A 425 12.22 1.90 -14.29
CA MET A 425 11.30 1.90 -13.16
C MET A 425 10.74 0.49 -12.97
N ARG A 426 11.00 -0.14 -11.83
CA ARG A 426 10.66 -1.55 -11.59
C ARG A 426 9.63 -1.70 -10.47
N HIS A 427 8.63 -2.54 -10.69
CA HIS A 427 7.67 -2.95 -9.66
C HIS A 427 8.31 -3.97 -8.71
N PHE A 428 8.06 -3.85 -7.40
CA PHE A 428 8.66 -4.72 -6.37
C PHE A 428 8.45 -6.22 -6.57
N GLY A 429 7.34 -6.63 -7.22
CA GLY A 429 6.91 -8.02 -7.35
C GLY A 429 7.91 -8.90 -8.12
N LYS A 430 7.72 -9.03 -9.44
CA LYS A 430 8.64 -9.77 -10.32
C LYS A 430 9.73 -8.89 -10.96
N GLY A 431 9.80 -7.60 -10.59
CA GLY A 431 10.71 -6.65 -11.23
C GLY A 431 10.21 -6.13 -12.58
N ASP A 432 8.90 -6.25 -12.84
CA ASP A 432 8.25 -5.79 -14.07
C ASP A 432 8.57 -4.31 -14.32
N VAL A 433 8.91 -3.99 -15.57
CA VAL A 433 9.20 -2.63 -15.99
C VAL A 433 7.90 -1.84 -16.08
N ILE A 434 7.92 -0.63 -15.54
CA ILE A 434 6.85 0.35 -15.63
C ILE A 434 7.31 1.45 -16.58
N ASP A 435 6.43 1.84 -17.50
CA ASP A 435 6.70 2.93 -18.43
C ASP A 435 6.96 4.26 -17.71
N TRP A 436 7.67 5.16 -18.40
CA TRP A 436 8.10 6.45 -17.85
C TRP A 436 6.97 7.42 -17.54
#